data_AF-A0A2W4QE48-F1
#
_entry.id   AF-A0A2W4QE48-F1
#
_cell.length_a   1.000
_cell.length_b   1.000
_cell.length_c   1.000
_cell.angle_alpha   90.00
_cell.angle_beta   90.00
_cell.angle_gamma   90.00
#
_symmetry.space_group_name_H-M   'P 1'
#
loop_
_entity.id
_entity.type
_entity.pdbx_description
1 polymer ?
#
loop_
_entity_poly.entity_id
_entity_poly.type
_entity_poly.pdbx_seq_one_letter_code
_entity_poly.pdbx_strand_id
1 'polypeptide(L)'
;MTDEKASGGDREKAPAPQKFTVGWMEEIIQEAMRRGEFDNLPGKGKPLDLRKDEPDPYAREGSWLVNRILRENKAAPLWIELEKSIREDKEWLRTHPKDHPERQARIQELNEKIMLYNLNKPRGIVDMVRYRE
;
A
#
# COMPACT_ATOMS: atom_id res chain seq x y z
N MET A 1 70.48 -22.25 -27.69
CA MET A 1 70.07 -23.35 -26.78
C MET A 1 69.59 -22.71 -25.49
N THR A 2 68.26 -22.66 -25.32
CA THR A 2 67.49 -23.39 -24.26
C THR A 2 67.53 -22.66 -22.92
N ASP A 3 66.48 -22.43 -22.15
CA ASP A 3 65.04 -22.64 -22.23
C ASP A 3 64.44 -21.88 -21.02
N GLU A 4 63.13 -21.64 -21.06
CA GLU A 4 62.14 -21.56 -19.96
C GLU A 4 62.65 -21.49 -18.49
N LYS A 5 62.05 -20.68 -17.61
CA LYS A 5 60.65 -20.82 -17.19
C LYS A 5 60.09 -19.51 -16.63
N ALA A 6 58.97 -19.08 -17.21
CA ALA A 6 58.06 -18.16 -16.58
C ALA A 6 57.35 -18.88 -15.42
N SER A 7 57.55 -18.40 -14.19
CA SER A 7 56.79 -18.82 -13.02
C SER A 7 55.39 -18.21 -13.10
N GLY A 8 54.43 -18.98 -13.59
CA GLY A 8 53.01 -18.63 -13.57
C GLY A 8 52.50 -18.68 -12.15
N GLY A 9 52.36 -17.52 -11.51
CA GLY A 9 51.64 -17.41 -10.25
C GLY A 9 50.16 -17.73 -10.46
N ASP A 10 49.68 -18.74 -9.73
CA ASP A 10 48.27 -19.09 -9.60
C ASP A 10 47.51 -17.88 -9.07
N ARG A 11 46.88 -17.12 -9.98
CA ARG A 11 45.88 -16.13 -9.60
C ARG A 11 44.64 -16.90 -9.16
N GLU A 12 44.46 -17.00 -7.86
CA GLU A 12 43.20 -17.40 -7.22
C GLU A 12 42.07 -16.65 -7.93
N LYS A 13 41.29 -17.39 -8.74
CA LYS A 13 40.21 -16.79 -9.53
C LYS A 13 39.22 -16.17 -8.55
N ALA A 14 39.05 -14.86 -8.64
CA ALA A 14 37.99 -14.16 -7.90
C ALA A 14 36.66 -14.92 -8.09
N PRO A 15 35.88 -15.13 -7.01
CA PRO A 15 34.63 -15.87 -7.10
C PRO A 15 33.74 -15.21 -8.16
N ALA A 16 33.16 -16.04 -9.02
CA ALA A 16 32.31 -15.58 -10.11
C ALA A 16 31.19 -14.67 -9.57
N PRO A 17 30.81 -13.59 -10.29
CA PRO A 17 29.76 -12.70 -9.84
C PRO A 17 28.47 -13.49 -9.63
N GLN A 18 27.96 -13.45 -8.40
CA GLN A 18 26.73 -14.15 -8.04
C GLN A 18 25.58 -13.56 -8.86
N LYS A 19 24.92 -14.43 -9.64
CA LYS A 19 23.78 -14.05 -10.46
C LYS A 19 22.56 -13.98 -9.56
N PHE A 20 22.19 -12.76 -9.17
CA PHE A 20 20.95 -12.46 -8.44
C PHE A 20 19.74 -12.72 -9.34
N THR A 21 19.30 -13.98 -9.43
CA THR A 21 18.08 -14.38 -10.15
C THR A 21 16.95 -14.63 -9.15
N VAL A 22 15.69 -14.59 -9.61
CA VAL A 22 14.51 -14.84 -8.77
C VAL A 22 14.60 -16.22 -8.07
N GLY A 23 15.14 -17.23 -8.75
CA GLY A 23 15.33 -18.57 -8.16
C GLY A 23 16.37 -18.60 -7.02
N TRP A 24 17.44 -17.81 -7.13
CA TRP A 24 18.47 -17.73 -6.09
C TRP A 24 17.95 -17.06 -4.80
N MET A 25 17.11 -16.02 -4.92
CA MET A 25 16.47 -15.41 -3.75
C MET A 25 15.52 -16.39 -3.05
N GLU A 26 14.75 -17.17 -3.80
CA GLU A 26 13.85 -18.18 -3.23
C GLU A 26 14.64 -19.24 -2.44
N GLU A 27 15.75 -19.75 -2.99
CA GLU A 27 16.60 -20.72 -2.30
C GLU A 27 17.13 -20.20 -0.96
N ILE A 28 17.51 -18.92 -0.90
CA ILE A 28 17.96 -18.27 0.35
C ILE A 28 16.83 -18.18 1.36
N ILE A 29 15.64 -17.73 0.93
CA ILE A 29 14.48 -17.60 1.82
C ILE A 29 14.10 -18.97 2.40
N GLN A 30 14.08 -20.02 1.56
CA GLN A 30 13.75 -21.39 1.99
C GLN A 30 14.78 -21.98 2.96
N GLU A 31 16.06 -21.73 2.74
CA GLU A 31 17.12 -22.15 3.68
C GLU A 31 17.00 -21.41 5.02
N ALA A 32 16.77 -20.09 5.01
CA ALA A 32 16.56 -19.30 6.22
C ALA A 32 15.29 -19.73 6.99
N MET A 33 14.21 -20.09 6.28
CA MET A 33 13.03 -20.71 6.88
C MET A 33 13.36 -22.05 7.55
N ARG A 34 14.12 -22.94 6.89
CA ARG A 34 14.54 -24.23 7.47
C ARG A 34 15.40 -24.08 8.72
N ARG A 35 16.20 -23.02 8.79
CA ARG A 35 17.03 -22.67 9.96
C ARG A 35 16.23 -22.06 11.12
N GLY A 36 14.94 -21.78 10.92
CA GLY A 36 14.10 -21.13 11.92
C GLY A 36 14.44 -19.65 12.11
N GLU A 37 15.11 -19.00 11.17
CA GLU A 37 15.49 -17.58 11.31
C GLU A 37 14.27 -16.65 11.40
N PHE A 38 13.11 -17.08 10.89
CA PHE A 38 11.84 -16.37 10.99
C PHE A 38 11.04 -16.70 12.27
N ASP A 39 11.52 -17.62 13.11
CA ASP A 39 10.70 -18.15 14.21
C ASP A 39 10.52 -17.21 15.39
N ASN A 40 11.46 -16.29 15.59
CA ASN A 40 11.45 -15.33 16.69
C ASN A 40 11.46 -13.87 16.18
N LEU A 41 10.79 -13.62 15.06
CA LEU A 41 10.69 -12.26 14.54
C LEU A 41 9.93 -11.34 15.50
N PRO A 42 10.38 -10.07 15.65
CA PRO A 42 9.65 -9.08 16.42
C PRO A 42 8.26 -8.88 15.82
N GLY A 43 7.22 -9.15 16.61
CA GLY A 43 5.83 -9.03 16.19
C GLY A 43 5.17 -10.31 15.68
N LYS A 44 5.89 -11.45 15.61
CA LYS A 44 5.28 -12.75 15.24
C LYS A 44 4.10 -13.07 16.19
N GLY A 45 2.94 -13.36 15.59
CA GLY A 45 1.70 -13.69 16.31
C GLY A 45 1.01 -12.51 17.01
N LYS A 46 1.55 -11.29 16.94
CA LYS A 46 0.91 -10.08 17.49
C LYS A 46 0.05 -9.41 16.42
N PRO A 47 -1.07 -8.77 16.79
CA PRO A 47 -1.83 -7.93 15.87
C PRO A 47 -0.94 -6.83 15.27
N LEU A 48 -1.15 -6.54 13.99
CA LEU A 48 -0.46 -5.46 13.31
C LEU A 48 -0.86 -4.11 13.93
N ASP A 49 0.12 -3.29 14.30
CA ASP A 49 -0.15 -1.93 14.78
C ASP A 49 -0.33 -0.97 13.61
N LEU A 50 -1.58 -0.73 13.24
CA LEU A 50 -1.96 0.19 12.16
C LEU A 50 -1.80 1.67 12.53
N ARG A 51 -1.41 1.98 13.76
CA ARG A 51 -1.29 3.36 14.26
C ARG A 51 0.15 3.86 14.25
N LYS A 52 1.10 3.06 13.78
CA LYS A 52 2.50 3.45 13.68
C LYS A 52 2.63 4.69 12.81
N ASP A 53 3.22 5.73 13.38
CA ASP A 53 3.62 6.95 12.67
C ASP A 53 4.95 6.74 11.94
N GLU A 54 5.07 5.59 11.26
CA GLU A 54 6.24 5.23 10.48
C GLU A 54 6.01 5.63 9.01
N PRO A 55 7.03 6.13 8.30
CA PRO A 55 6.94 6.38 6.87
C PRO A 55 6.71 5.05 6.13
N ASP A 56 5.53 4.89 5.54
CA ASP A 56 5.25 3.77 4.64
C ASP A 56 6.02 3.99 3.32
N PRO A 57 6.94 3.09 2.94
CA PRO A 57 7.71 3.18 1.69
C PRO A 57 6.84 3.23 0.43
N TYR A 58 5.61 2.74 0.51
CA TYR A 58 4.64 2.69 -0.59
C TYR A 58 3.65 3.86 -0.55
N ALA A 59 3.66 4.66 0.52
CA ALA A 59 2.86 5.86 0.62
C ALA A 59 3.63 7.08 0.10
N ARG A 60 2.87 8.11 -0.30
CA ARG A 60 3.47 9.41 -0.62
C ARG A 60 4.16 9.98 0.61
N GLU A 61 5.30 10.62 0.41
CA GLU A 61 6.02 11.31 1.47
C GLU A 61 5.11 12.25 2.27
N GLY A 62 5.23 12.22 3.60
CA GLY A 62 4.40 12.99 4.53
C GLY A 62 2.99 12.46 4.79
N SER A 63 2.55 11.36 4.14
CA SER A 63 1.21 10.79 4.36
C SER A 63 0.99 10.32 5.80
N TRP A 64 2.03 9.80 6.47
CA TRP A 64 1.98 9.37 7.87
C TRP A 64 1.59 10.54 8.80
N LEU A 65 2.10 11.75 8.54
CA LEU A 65 1.80 12.94 9.33
C LEU A 65 0.35 13.38 9.15
N VAL A 66 -0.14 13.37 7.90
CA VAL A 66 -1.56 13.69 7.62
C VAL A 66 -2.48 12.70 8.32
N ASN A 67 -2.18 11.40 8.23
CA ASN A 67 -2.96 10.35 8.91
C ASN A 67 -2.94 10.50 10.43
N ARG A 68 -1.78 10.87 10.99
CA ARG A 68 -1.64 11.15 12.43
C ARG A 68 -2.53 12.32 12.86
N ILE A 69 -2.44 13.47 12.18
CA ILE A 69 -3.24 14.67 12.50
C ILE A 69 -4.74 14.36 12.45
N LEU A 70 -5.19 13.67 11.40
CA LEU A 70 -6.60 13.28 11.26
C LEU A 70 -7.06 12.38 12.41
N ARG A 71 -6.25 11.36 12.75
CA ARG A 71 -6.52 10.43 13.84
C ARG A 71 -6.60 11.12 15.20
N GLU A 72 -5.65 12.03 15.50
CA GLU A 72 -5.63 12.80 16.75
C GLU A 72 -6.88 13.69 16.89
N ASN A 73 -7.37 14.24 15.77
CA ASN A 73 -8.60 15.05 15.74
C ASN A 73 -9.89 14.24 15.59
N LYS A 74 -9.82 12.90 15.61
CA LYS A 74 -10.96 12.00 15.34
C LYS A 74 -11.70 12.35 14.04
N ALA A 75 -10.98 12.85 13.05
CA ALA A 75 -11.50 13.27 11.76
C ALA A 75 -11.13 12.22 10.70
N ALA A 76 -12.00 12.03 9.71
CA ALA A 76 -11.66 11.26 8.52
C ALA A 76 -11.19 12.20 7.40
N PRO A 77 -10.39 11.69 6.44
CA PRO A 77 -10.14 12.39 5.19
C PRO A 77 -11.46 12.78 4.49
N LEU A 78 -11.46 13.92 3.82
CA LEU A 78 -12.65 14.46 3.15
C LEU A 78 -13.37 13.44 2.25
N TRP A 79 -12.62 12.64 1.49
CA TRP A 79 -13.22 11.64 0.60
C TRP A 79 -13.97 10.52 1.33
N ILE A 80 -13.58 10.18 2.57
CA ILE A 80 -14.33 9.22 3.41
C ILE A 80 -15.66 9.83 3.85
N GLU A 81 -15.63 11.08 4.32
CA GLU A 81 -16.84 11.80 4.73
C GLU A 81 -17.81 11.99 3.55
N LEU A 82 -17.28 12.34 2.38
CA LEU A 82 -18.06 12.44 1.15
C LEU A 82 -18.68 11.10 0.75
N GLU A 83 -17.94 9.98 0.84
CA GLU A 83 -18.48 8.65 0.55
C GLU A 83 -19.64 8.29 1.46
N LYS A 84 -19.54 8.61 2.77
CA LYS A 84 -20.62 8.41 3.73
C LYS A 84 -21.84 9.26 3.36
N SER A 85 -21.67 10.55 3.12
CA SER A 85 -22.77 11.44 2.75
C SER A 85 -23.44 11.05 1.42
N ILE A 86 -22.66 10.66 0.41
CA ILE A 86 -23.18 10.14 -0.87
C ILE A 86 -24.05 8.90 -0.65
N ARG A 87 -23.64 8.00 0.26
CA ARG A 87 -24.41 6.80 0.58
C ARG A 87 -25.74 7.13 1.25
N GLU A 88 -25.73 8.07 2.18
CA GLU A 88 -26.93 8.58 2.86
C GLU A 88 -27.90 9.23 1.86
N ASP A 89 -27.40 10.08 0.95
CA ASP A 89 -28.22 10.73 -0.08
C ASP A 89 -28.81 9.72 -1.07
N LYS A 90 -28.02 8.71 -1.48
CA LYS A 90 -28.51 7.62 -2.33
C LYS A 90 -29.61 6.83 -1.66
N GLU A 91 -29.44 6.52 -0.38
CA GLU A 91 -30.46 5.80 0.39
C GLU A 91 -31.73 6.65 0.54
N TRP A 92 -31.59 7.93 0.86
CA TRP A 92 -32.72 8.85 0.92
C TRP A 92 -33.49 8.90 -0.41
N LEU A 93 -32.79 9.01 -1.54
CA LEU A 93 -33.40 9.00 -2.87
C LEU A 93 -34.08 7.67 -3.23
N ARG A 94 -33.64 6.56 -2.61
CA ARG A 94 -34.24 5.22 -2.77
C ARG A 94 -35.53 5.07 -1.99
N THR A 95 -35.59 5.63 -0.78
CA THR A 95 -36.75 5.49 0.12
C THR A 95 -37.84 6.52 -0.11
N HIS A 96 -37.53 7.66 -0.74
CA HIS A 96 -38.50 8.74 -0.96
C HIS A 96 -39.16 8.70 -2.35
N PRO A 97 -40.42 9.17 -2.48
CA PRO A 97 -41.15 9.26 -3.75
C PRO A 97 -40.45 10.14 -4.80
N LYS A 98 -40.74 9.89 -6.09
CA LYS A 98 -40.12 10.62 -7.22
C LYS A 98 -40.58 12.07 -7.33
N ASP A 99 -41.77 12.36 -6.85
CA ASP A 99 -42.45 13.66 -6.83
C ASP A 99 -42.17 14.47 -5.55
N HIS A 100 -41.31 13.97 -4.65
CA HIS A 100 -40.93 14.70 -3.45
C HIS A 100 -40.35 16.08 -3.81
N PRO A 101 -40.83 17.18 -3.20
CA PRO A 101 -40.46 18.55 -3.62
C PRO A 101 -38.96 18.83 -3.54
N GLU A 102 -38.27 18.25 -2.55
CA GLU A 102 -36.82 18.43 -2.34
C GLU A 102 -35.95 17.49 -3.21
N ARG A 103 -36.55 16.56 -3.97
CA ARG A 103 -35.79 15.51 -4.66
C ARG A 103 -34.78 16.07 -5.65
N GLN A 104 -35.17 17.09 -6.41
CA GLN A 104 -34.30 17.69 -7.42
C GLN A 104 -33.11 18.42 -6.78
N ALA A 105 -33.36 19.16 -5.70
CA ALA A 105 -32.29 19.81 -4.93
C ALA A 105 -31.30 18.76 -4.38
N ARG A 106 -31.82 17.67 -3.81
CA ARG A 106 -30.98 16.59 -3.27
C ARG A 106 -30.14 15.88 -4.36
N ILE A 107 -30.68 15.74 -5.57
CA ILE A 107 -29.92 15.19 -6.71
C ILE A 107 -28.77 16.14 -7.11
N GLN A 108 -29.00 17.46 -7.10
CA GLN A 108 -27.95 18.44 -7.39
C GLN A 108 -26.84 18.36 -6.33
N GLU A 109 -27.20 18.38 -5.04
CA GLU A 109 -26.24 18.22 -3.94
C GLU A 109 -25.45 16.91 -4.05
N LEU A 110 -26.13 15.79 -4.38
CA LEU A 110 -25.48 14.50 -4.59
C LEU A 110 -24.46 14.57 -5.73
N ASN A 111 -24.81 15.22 -6.85
CA ASN A 111 -23.90 15.37 -7.99
C ASN A 111 -22.66 16.19 -7.63
N GLU A 112 -22.83 17.27 -6.86
CA GLU A 112 -21.72 18.08 -6.34
C GLU A 112 -20.82 17.26 -5.42
N LYS A 113 -21.39 16.51 -4.49
CA LYS A 113 -20.62 15.61 -3.61
C LYS A 113 -19.85 14.55 -4.40
N ILE A 114 -20.47 13.95 -5.41
CA ILE A 114 -19.82 12.98 -6.31
C ILE A 114 -18.65 13.64 -7.05
N MET A 115 -18.84 14.86 -7.56
CA MET A 115 -17.78 15.61 -8.24
C MET A 115 -16.61 15.90 -7.31
N LEU A 116 -16.87 16.39 -6.10
CA LEU A 116 -15.84 16.63 -5.08
C LEU A 116 -15.15 15.33 -4.65
N TYR A 117 -15.89 14.23 -4.51
CA TYR A 117 -15.32 12.93 -4.17
C TYR A 117 -14.36 12.46 -5.26
N ASN A 118 -14.76 12.54 -6.52
CA ASN A 118 -13.93 12.14 -7.67
C ASN A 118 -12.64 12.97 -7.77
N LEU A 119 -12.66 14.24 -7.34
CA LEU A 119 -11.48 15.11 -7.31
C LEU A 119 -10.54 14.81 -6.14
N ASN A 120 -11.09 14.53 -4.95
CA ASN A 120 -10.31 14.42 -3.72
C ASN A 120 -9.84 12.99 -3.41
N LYS A 121 -10.47 11.98 -4.01
CA LYS A 121 -10.07 10.58 -3.83
C LYS A 121 -8.67 10.36 -4.44
N PRO A 122 -7.66 9.94 -3.66
CA PRO A 122 -6.34 9.66 -4.19
C PRO A 122 -6.40 8.55 -5.25
N ARG A 123 -5.93 8.84 -6.47
CA ARG A 123 -5.79 7.83 -7.53
C ARG A 123 -4.72 6.80 -7.12
N GLY A 124 -4.99 5.51 -7.32
CA GLY A 124 -4.05 4.42 -7.04
C GLY A 124 -4.23 3.73 -5.68
N ILE A 125 -4.55 4.44 -4.58
CA ILE A 125 -4.70 3.80 -3.25
C ILE A 125 -5.96 2.93 -3.17
N VAL A 126 -7.09 3.44 -3.66
CA VAL A 126 -8.39 2.76 -3.49
C VAL A 126 -8.70 1.82 -4.65
N ASP A 127 -8.15 2.08 -5.83
CA ASP A 127 -8.39 1.27 -7.01
C ASP A 127 -7.73 -0.11 -6.89
N MET A 128 -6.66 -0.24 -6.09
CA MET A 128 -6.02 -1.52 -5.77
C MET A 128 -6.80 -2.38 -4.76
N VAL A 129 -7.63 -1.76 -3.89
CA VAL A 129 -8.35 -2.50 -2.82
C VAL A 129 -9.58 -3.24 -3.37
N ARG A 130 -10.15 -2.79 -4.49
CA ARG A 130 -11.36 -3.38 -5.10
C ARG A 130 -11.12 -4.57 -6.05
N TYR A 131 -9.88 -5.01 -6.26
CA TYR A 131 -9.54 -6.16 -7.14
C TYR A 131 -9.21 -7.47 -6.38
N ARG A 132 -9.91 -7.74 -5.28
CA ARG A 132 -9.94 -9.08 -4.66
C ARG A 132 -11.39 -9.50 -4.43
N GLU A 133 -12.03 -9.95 -5.50
CA GLU A 133 -13.15 -10.89 -5.46
C GLU A 133 -12.85 -12.05 -6.41
#